data_AF-A0A8T7DY07-F1
#
_entry.id   AF-A0A8T7DY07-F1
#
_cell.length_a   1.000
_cell.length_b   1.000
_cell.length_c   1.000
_cell.angle_alpha   90.00
_cell.angle_beta   90.00
_cell.angle_gamma   90.00
#
_symmetry.space_group_name_H-M   'P 1'
#
loop_
_entity.id
_entity.type
_entity.pdbx_description
1 polymer ?
#
loop_
_entity_poly.entity_id
_entity_poly.type
_entity_poly.pdbx_seq_one_letter_code
_entity_poly.pdbx_strand_id
1 'polypeptide(L)'
;LNSIIVRIREKGSFPSGTDRLRKGFMPVVGKLKNALAGTDGQIVVAGHTDDIPIKTSRFRSNWDLSAARAVTVVHELTGNKGLDPNRFVVEGRGDAYPLVPNDSSANRALNRRVELTIVQNPLASQAQTDSVITIQTDDGLNLKDSGAMSRAREAVNQAAGPGAGGAKPDRPDSG
;
A
#
# COMPACT_ATOMS: atom_id res chain seq x y z
N LEU A 1 -18.72 -9.15 6.65
CA LEU A 1 -18.08 -8.06 7.42
C LEU A 1 -18.68 -6.76 6.94
N ASN A 2 -19.19 -5.92 7.85
CA ASN A 2 -19.68 -4.60 7.47
C ASN A 2 -18.49 -3.65 7.49
N SER A 3 -18.16 -3.07 6.34
CA SER A 3 -17.07 -2.11 6.19
C SER A 3 -17.59 -0.80 5.61
N ILE A 4 -17.19 0.33 6.21
CA ILE A 4 -17.45 1.67 5.69
C ILE A 4 -16.17 2.17 5.03
N ILE A 5 -16.26 2.65 3.79
CA ILE A 5 -15.12 3.21 3.05
C ILE A 5 -15.30 4.71 2.85
N VAL A 6 -14.35 5.50 3.36
CA VAL A 6 -14.25 6.94 3.10
C VAL A 6 -13.13 7.16 2.09
N ARG A 7 -13.41 7.90 1.01
CA ARG A 7 -12.41 8.22 -0.02
C ARG A 7 -12.04 9.70 -0.01
N ILE A 8 -10.75 9.98 0.16
CA ILE A 8 -10.14 11.30 0.06
C ILE A 8 -9.48 11.39 -1.32
N ARG A 9 -10.09 12.15 -2.24
CA ARG A 9 -9.51 12.39 -3.57
C ARG A 9 -8.31 13.31 -3.45
N GLU A 10 -7.25 13.07 -4.23
CA GLU A 10 -6.04 13.93 -4.25
C GLU A 10 -6.40 15.40 -4.52
N LYS A 11 -7.25 15.66 -5.52
CA LYS A 11 -7.69 17.01 -5.86
C LYS A 11 -8.40 17.66 -4.67
N GLY A 12 -7.79 18.70 -4.12
CA GLY A 12 -8.30 19.45 -2.97
C GLY A 12 -7.76 19.00 -1.61
N SER A 13 -7.14 17.81 -1.51
CA SER A 13 -6.51 17.32 -0.27
C SER A 13 -4.99 17.39 -0.33
N PHE A 14 -4.38 16.93 -1.42
CA PHE A 14 -2.93 16.95 -1.65
C PHE A 14 -2.59 17.79 -2.90
N PRO A 15 -1.50 18.56 -2.90
CA PRO A 15 -0.85 18.95 -4.14
C PRO A 15 -0.38 17.73 -4.96
N SER A 16 -0.26 17.91 -6.28
CA SER A 16 0.21 16.83 -7.16
C SER A 16 1.62 16.41 -6.79
N GLY A 17 1.87 15.10 -6.70
CA GLY A 17 3.19 14.54 -6.40
C GLY A 17 3.72 14.81 -4.99
N THR A 18 2.89 15.26 -4.05
CA THR A 18 3.30 15.50 -2.66
C THR A 18 2.50 14.65 -1.67
N ASP A 19 3.08 14.45 -0.47
CA ASP A 19 2.47 13.79 0.68
C ASP A 19 1.85 14.77 1.69
N ARG A 20 2.00 16.08 1.51
CA ARG A 20 1.49 17.09 2.45
C ARG A 20 0.03 17.45 2.18
N LEU A 21 -0.80 17.39 3.23
CA LEU A 21 -2.17 17.87 3.16
C LEU A 21 -2.22 19.39 3.01
N ARG A 22 -3.18 19.86 2.20
CA ARG A 22 -3.49 21.28 2.05
C ARG A 22 -4.09 21.80 3.35
N LYS A 23 -3.70 23.01 3.75
CA LYS A 23 -4.30 23.69 4.93
C LYS A 23 -5.83 23.74 4.86
N GLY A 24 -6.39 23.99 3.67
CA GLY A 24 -7.84 24.01 3.45
C GLY A 24 -8.54 22.65 3.65
N PHE A 25 -7.80 21.55 3.72
CA PHE A 25 -8.35 20.22 3.98
C PHE A 25 -8.42 19.88 5.48
N MET A 26 -7.72 20.62 6.34
CA MET A 26 -7.71 20.39 7.80
C MET A 26 -9.10 20.42 8.46
N PRO A 27 -10.06 21.28 8.05
CA PRO A 27 -11.42 21.19 8.56
C PRO A 27 -12.11 19.84 8.25
N VAL A 28 -11.79 19.21 7.12
CA VAL A 28 -12.32 17.88 6.76
C VAL A 28 -11.71 16.81 7.66
N VAL A 29 -10.40 16.89 7.94
CA VAL A 29 -9.74 16.01 8.93
C VAL A 29 -10.43 16.11 10.29
N GLY A 30 -10.78 17.32 10.75
CA GLY A 30 -11.53 17.51 12.00
C GLY A 30 -12.89 16.81 11.99
N LYS A 31 -13.64 16.88 10.88
CA LYS A 31 -14.90 16.14 10.73
C LYS A 31 -14.68 14.62 10.74
N LEU A 32 -13.61 14.13 10.10
CA LEU A 32 -13.25 12.71 10.12
C LEU A 32 -12.90 12.25 11.54
N LYS A 33 -12.11 13.02 12.30
CA LYS A 33 -11.82 12.73 13.72
C LYS A 33 -13.10 12.55 14.52
N ASN A 34 -14.01 13.52 14.42
CA ASN A 34 -15.27 13.48 15.17
C ASN A 34 -16.14 12.28 14.77
N ALA A 35 -16.24 11.98 13.48
CA ALA A 35 -17.03 10.84 12.98
C ALA A 35 -16.43 9.49 13.43
N LEU A 36 -15.11 9.37 13.44
CA LEU A 36 -14.41 8.13 13.79
C LEU A 36 -14.30 7.91 15.31
N ALA A 37 -14.35 8.97 16.11
CA ALA A 37 -14.25 8.89 17.58
C ALA A 37 -15.37 8.04 18.22
N GLY A 38 -16.56 8.00 17.61
CA GLY A 38 -17.68 7.18 18.04
C GLY A 38 -17.74 5.78 17.42
N THR A 39 -16.70 5.36 16.70
CA THR A 39 -16.64 4.04 16.06
C THR A 39 -15.61 3.16 16.74
N ASP A 40 -15.87 1.86 16.78
CA ASP A 40 -14.91 0.83 17.17
C ASP A 40 -14.30 0.15 15.94
N GLY A 41 -13.25 -0.64 16.17
CA GLY A 41 -12.61 -1.45 15.14
C GLY A 41 -11.40 -0.81 14.46
N GLN A 42 -10.74 -1.62 13.62
CA GLN A 42 -9.54 -1.25 12.89
C GLN A 42 -9.88 -0.36 11.69
N ILE A 43 -9.00 0.59 11.41
CA ILE A 43 -9.09 1.53 10.29
C ILE A 43 -7.89 1.30 9.38
N VAL A 44 -8.13 0.75 8.20
CA VAL A 44 -7.09 0.60 7.17
C VAL A 44 -7.06 1.86 6.32
N VAL A 45 -5.90 2.53 6.29
CA VAL A 45 -5.66 3.74 5.49
C VAL A 45 -4.75 3.38 4.32
N ALA A 46 -5.32 3.32 3.12
CA ALA A 46 -4.62 2.92 1.92
C ALA A 46 -4.43 4.10 0.97
N GLY A 47 -3.18 4.42 0.63
CA GLY A 47 -2.86 5.42 -0.38
C GLY A 47 -2.77 4.79 -1.76
N HIS A 48 -3.15 5.54 -2.79
CA HIS A 48 -3.11 5.09 -4.18
C HIS A 48 -2.66 6.20 -5.14
N THR A 49 -2.08 5.79 -6.26
CA THR A 49 -1.68 6.65 -7.39
C THR A 49 -2.41 6.24 -8.67
N ASP A 50 -2.17 6.98 -9.75
CA ASP A 50 -2.37 6.48 -11.11
C ASP A 50 -1.10 5.74 -11.59
N ASP A 51 -1.13 5.28 -12.83
CA ASP A 51 -0.05 4.53 -13.50
C ASP A 51 1.10 5.40 -14.02
N ILE A 52 1.06 6.72 -13.82
CA ILE A 52 2.17 7.59 -14.23
C ILE A 52 3.31 7.39 -13.24
N PRO A 53 4.50 6.94 -13.67
CA PRO A 53 5.60 6.70 -12.74
C PRO A 53 6.07 8.01 -12.10
N ILE A 54 6.14 8.05 -10.77
CA ILE A 54 6.81 9.13 -10.04
C ILE A 54 8.25 8.76 -9.70
N LYS A 55 9.16 9.70 -9.92
CA LYS A 55 10.54 9.63 -9.43
C LYS A 55 11.02 11.03 -9.07
N THR A 56 11.14 11.32 -7.79
CA THR A 56 11.62 12.60 -7.26
C THR A 56 12.72 12.35 -6.24
N SER A 57 13.34 13.43 -5.74
CA SER A 57 14.27 13.33 -4.60
C SER A 57 13.60 12.79 -3.33
N ARG A 58 12.28 12.94 -3.21
CA ARG A 58 11.51 12.52 -2.04
C ARG A 58 10.87 11.13 -2.19
N PHE A 59 10.46 10.75 -3.40
CA PHE A 59 9.73 9.51 -3.67
C PHE A 59 10.42 8.70 -4.75
N ARG A 60 10.77 7.46 -4.41
CA ARG A 60 11.43 6.53 -5.33
C ARG A 60 10.47 5.91 -6.34
N SER A 61 9.20 5.81 -5.99
CA SER A 61 8.15 5.18 -6.79
C SER A 61 6.76 5.56 -6.30
N ASN A 62 5.73 5.12 -7.04
CA ASN A 62 4.33 5.27 -6.65
C ASN A 62 4.00 4.56 -5.32
N TRP A 63 4.70 3.47 -4.99
CA TRP A 63 4.61 2.81 -3.69
C TRP A 63 5.03 3.75 -2.54
N ASP A 64 6.12 4.50 -2.72
CA ASP A 64 6.63 5.45 -1.73
C ASP A 64 5.67 6.63 -1.53
N LEU A 65 5.21 7.25 -2.63
CA LEU A 65 4.25 8.37 -2.57
C LEU A 65 2.93 7.95 -1.91
N SER A 66 2.37 6.81 -2.32
CA SER A 66 1.10 6.33 -1.81
C SER A 66 1.16 6.00 -0.31
N ALA A 67 2.20 5.28 0.13
CA ALA A 67 2.42 5.00 1.54
C ALA A 67 2.56 6.30 2.35
N ALA A 68 3.38 7.25 1.87
CA ALA A 68 3.60 8.53 2.55
C ALA A 68 2.30 9.33 2.73
N ARG A 69 1.44 9.38 1.70
CA ARG A 69 0.11 10.04 1.80
C ARG A 69 -0.78 9.41 2.85
N ALA A 70 -0.82 8.07 2.92
CA ALA A 70 -1.58 7.36 3.93
C ALA A 70 -1.04 7.63 5.35
N VAL A 71 0.29 7.61 5.52
CA VAL A 71 0.96 8.00 6.77
C VAL A 71 0.59 9.42 7.18
N THR A 72 0.58 10.39 6.26
CA THR A 72 0.17 11.77 6.57
C THR A 72 -1.27 11.84 7.08
N VAL A 73 -2.21 11.12 6.46
CA VAL A 73 -3.60 11.08 6.95
C VAL A 73 -3.67 10.52 8.37
N VAL A 74 -2.95 9.42 8.66
CA VAL A 74 -2.90 8.85 10.00
C VAL A 74 -2.31 9.83 11.01
N HIS A 75 -1.19 10.48 10.70
CA HIS A 75 -0.60 11.50 11.58
C HIS A 75 -1.58 12.63 11.89
N GLU A 76 -2.29 13.13 10.88
CA GLU A 76 -3.26 14.18 11.11
C GLU A 76 -4.44 13.70 11.96
N LEU A 77 -4.87 12.44 11.83
CA LEU A 77 -5.96 11.83 12.62
C LEU A 77 -5.58 11.48 14.06
N THR A 78 -4.32 11.14 14.33
CA THR A 78 -3.83 10.75 15.66
C THR A 78 -3.17 11.91 16.43
N GLY A 79 -2.75 12.99 15.75
CA GLY A 79 -2.19 14.18 16.38
C GLY A 79 -3.18 14.91 17.33
N ASN A 80 -2.65 15.70 18.27
CA ASN A 80 -3.34 16.52 19.30
C ASN A 80 -4.81 16.20 19.56
N LYS A 81 -5.08 15.47 20.66
CA LYS A 81 -6.42 14.98 21.04
C LYS A 81 -7.07 14.15 19.91
N GLY A 82 -6.25 13.36 19.22
CA GLY A 82 -6.64 12.53 18.08
C GLY A 82 -7.15 11.15 18.50
N LEU A 83 -7.32 10.31 17.49
CA LEU A 83 -7.76 8.93 17.64
C LEU A 83 -6.60 8.03 18.11
N ASP A 84 -6.92 6.90 18.76
CA ASP A 84 -5.92 5.93 19.19
C ASP A 84 -5.11 5.40 17.97
N PRO A 85 -3.78 5.58 17.93
CA PRO A 85 -2.94 5.13 16.82
C PRO A 85 -2.97 3.61 16.62
N ASN A 86 -3.23 2.81 17.66
CA ASN A 86 -3.28 1.35 17.55
C ASN A 86 -4.45 0.83 16.70
N ARG A 87 -5.41 1.70 16.38
CA ARG A 87 -6.52 1.37 15.49
C ARG A 87 -6.13 1.39 14.02
N PHE A 88 -4.98 1.97 13.66
CA PHE A 88 -4.66 2.25 12.27
C PHE A 88 -3.69 1.23 11.67
N VAL A 89 -3.99 0.82 10.44
CA VAL A 89 -3.06 0.12 9.55
C VAL A 89 -2.83 1.01 8.33
N VAL A 90 -1.59 1.10 7.88
CA VAL A 90 -1.21 1.91 6.71
C VAL A 90 -0.82 1.00 5.56
N GLU A 91 -1.37 1.27 4.38
CA GLU A 91 -1.01 0.59 3.14
C GLU A 91 -0.59 1.60 2.07
N GLY A 92 0.57 1.37 1.43
CA GLY A 92 0.90 1.99 0.16
C GLY A 92 0.55 1.02 -0.96
N ARG A 93 -0.40 1.40 -1.83
CA ARG A 93 -0.88 0.52 -2.90
C ARG A 93 -0.38 0.88 -4.30
N GLY A 94 0.35 2.00 -4.42
CA GLY A 94 0.78 2.53 -5.72
C GLY A 94 -0.38 2.58 -6.70
N ASP A 95 -0.13 2.06 -7.91
CA ASP A 95 -1.04 1.97 -9.04
C ASP A 95 -1.69 0.58 -9.20
N ALA A 96 -1.37 -0.38 -8.32
CA ALA A 96 -1.79 -1.78 -8.45
C ALA A 96 -3.30 -2.01 -8.28
N TYR A 97 -4.02 -1.04 -7.70
CA TYR A 97 -5.46 -1.14 -7.41
C TYR A 97 -6.24 0.09 -7.95
N PRO A 98 -6.37 0.23 -9.28
CA PRO A 98 -7.15 1.30 -9.87
C PRO A 98 -8.66 1.11 -9.62
N LEU A 99 -9.38 2.20 -9.38
CA LEU A 99 -10.85 2.20 -9.32
C LEU A 99 -11.48 2.19 -10.72
N VAL A 100 -10.80 2.82 -11.67
CA VAL A 100 -11.20 2.98 -13.06
C VAL A 100 -9.98 2.85 -13.98
N PRO A 101 -10.13 2.52 -15.28
CA PRO A 101 -9.00 2.41 -16.20
C PRO A 101 -8.16 3.71 -16.25
N ASN A 102 -6.84 3.62 -16.36
CA ASN A 102 -5.96 4.81 -16.46
C ASN A 102 -5.93 5.42 -17.88
N ASP A 103 -7.02 5.34 -18.63
CA ASP A 103 -7.12 5.74 -20.04
C ASP A 103 -7.28 7.26 -20.26
N SER A 104 -7.67 8.00 -19.23
CA SER A 104 -7.96 9.44 -19.31
C SER A 104 -7.44 10.20 -18.09
N SER A 105 -7.21 11.50 -18.26
CA SER A 105 -6.78 12.37 -17.16
C SER A 105 -7.81 12.43 -16.03
N ALA A 106 -9.11 12.37 -16.37
CA ALA A 106 -10.21 12.32 -15.43
C ALA A 106 -10.20 11.01 -14.62
N ASN A 107 -10.03 9.86 -15.28
CA ASN A 107 -9.98 8.57 -14.60
C ASN A 107 -8.74 8.43 -13.71
N ARG A 108 -7.57 8.84 -14.21
CA ARG A 108 -6.34 8.89 -13.39
C ARG A 108 -6.53 9.74 -12.13
N ALA A 109 -7.25 10.87 -12.22
CA ALA A 109 -7.56 11.69 -11.06
C ALA A 109 -8.48 11.01 -10.03
N LEU A 110 -9.32 10.06 -10.44
CA LEU A 110 -10.12 9.25 -9.52
C LEU A 110 -9.27 8.16 -8.83
N ASN A 111 -8.27 7.63 -9.53
CA ASN A 111 -7.34 6.61 -8.99
C ASN A 111 -6.37 7.18 -7.95
N ARG A 112 -6.01 8.47 -8.06
CA ARG A 112 -5.21 9.19 -7.05
C ARG A 112 -6.08 9.57 -5.85
N ARG A 113 -6.16 8.66 -4.88
CA ARG A 113 -6.95 8.83 -3.64
C ARG A 113 -6.28 8.18 -2.43
N VAL A 114 -6.74 8.55 -1.25
CA VAL A 114 -6.53 7.79 0.00
C VAL A 114 -7.88 7.21 0.43
N GLU A 115 -7.93 5.94 0.78
CA GLU A 115 -9.12 5.25 1.27
C GLU A 115 -8.96 4.93 2.76
N LEU A 116 -9.99 5.21 3.55
CA LEU A 116 -10.09 4.77 4.94
C LEU A 116 -11.20 3.73 5.02
N THR A 117 -10.84 2.50 5.35
CA THR A 117 -11.78 1.39 5.52
C THR A 117 -11.94 1.11 7.01
N ILE A 118 -13.13 1.35 7.54
CA ILE A 118 -13.49 1.06 8.93
C ILE A 118 -14.08 -0.33 8.96
N VAL A 119 -13.38 -1.28 9.60
CA VAL A 119 -13.82 -2.66 9.75
C VAL A 119 -14.48 -2.81 11.12
N GLN A 120 -15.82 -2.81 11.13
CA GLN A 120 -16.59 -2.94 12.36
C GLN A 120 -16.65 -4.41 12.78
N ASN A 121 -16.26 -4.67 14.02
CA ASN A 121 -16.24 -5.99 14.65
C ASN A 121 -15.36 -7.02 13.90
N PRO A 122 -14.03 -6.95 14.03
CA PRO A 122 -13.18 -8.06 13.63
C PRO A 122 -13.44 -9.18 14.65
N LEU A 123 -14.43 -10.03 14.39
CA LEU A 123 -14.56 -11.31 15.09
C LEU A 123 -13.19 -11.97 15.00
N ALA A 124 -12.48 -11.93 16.12
CA ALA A 124 -11.13 -12.42 16.36
C ALA A 124 -10.23 -12.40 15.11
N SER A 125 -9.27 -11.45 15.09
CA SER A 125 -7.95 -11.81 14.55
C SER A 125 -7.42 -12.93 15.44
N GLN A 126 -7.90 -14.15 15.25
CA GLN A 126 -7.34 -15.34 15.87
C GLN A 126 -5.88 -15.33 15.47
N ALA A 127 -5.03 -15.36 16.50
CA ALA A 127 -3.59 -15.48 16.42
C ALA A 127 -3.15 -16.14 15.11
N GLN A 128 -2.91 -15.30 14.10
CA GLN A 128 -2.25 -15.75 12.89
C GLN A 128 -0.83 -16.03 13.38
N THR A 129 -0.48 -17.31 13.44
CA THR A 129 0.88 -17.69 13.84
C THR A 129 1.78 -17.22 12.72
N ASP A 130 2.35 -16.03 12.88
CA ASP A 130 3.22 -15.45 11.87
C ASP A 130 4.38 -16.44 11.62
N SER A 131 4.46 -16.93 10.39
CA SER A 131 5.65 -17.64 9.92
C SER A 131 6.72 -16.57 9.64
N VAL A 132 7.37 -16.08 10.69
CA VAL A 132 8.41 -15.05 10.58
C VAL A 132 9.71 -15.71 10.10
N ILE A 133 10.12 -15.41 8.87
CA ILE A 133 11.49 -15.68 8.41
C ILE A 133 12.37 -14.52 8.87
N THR A 134 13.09 -14.70 9.97
CA THR A 134 14.08 -13.71 10.42
C THR A 134 15.37 -13.92 9.64
N ILE A 135 15.71 -12.96 8.77
CA ILE A 135 17.02 -12.93 8.09
C ILE A 135 17.99 -12.17 9.02
N GLN A 136 18.80 -12.90 9.79
CA GLN A 136 19.94 -12.31 10.50
C GLN A 136 21.14 -12.25 9.54
N THR A 137 21.65 -11.05 9.28
CA THR A 137 22.97 -10.90 8.65
C THR A 137 24.01 -11.02 9.74
N ASP A 138 24.57 -12.22 9.93
CA ASP A 138 25.76 -12.36 10.77
C ASP A 138 26.91 -11.63 10.07
N ASP A 139 27.63 -10.77 10.81
CA ASP A 139 28.77 -9.99 10.35
C ASP A 139 29.87 -10.91 9.77
N GLY A 140 29.79 -11.23 8.47
CA GLY A 140 30.74 -12.13 7.82
C GLY A 140 30.33 -12.73 6.48
N LEU A 141 29.70 -11.97 5.58
CA LEU A 141 29.44 -12.44 4.21
C LEU A 141 30.74 -12.53 3.39
N ASN A 142 31.43 -13.67 3.44
CA ASN A 142 32.42 -14.04 2.41
C ASN A 142 31.70 -14.76 1.26
N LEU A 143 31.41 -14.01 0.20
CA LEU A 143 30.68 -14.41 -1.01
C LEU A 143 31.37 -15.48 -1.88
N LYS A 144 32.35 -16.24 -1.36
CA LYS A 144 33.05 -17.30 -2.10
C LYS A 144 32.55 -18.71 -1.84
N ASP A 145 31.62 -18.91 -0.90
CA ASP A 145 31.10 -20.24 -0.65
C ASP A 145 29.93 -20.59 -1.61
N SER A 146 30.31 -21.18 -2.74
CA SER A 146 29.43 -21.58 -3.85
C SER A 146 28.22 -22.44 -3.44
N GLY A 147 28.23 -23.04 -2.24
CA GLY A 147 27.10 -23.82 -1.72
C GLY A 147 25.92 -23.00 -1.18
N ALA A 148 26.11 -21.72 -0.82
CA ALA A 148 25.03 -20.88 -0.29
C ALA A 148 24.06 -20.40 -1.38
N MET A 149 24.58 -20.03 -2.55
CA MET A 149 23.77 -19.65 -3.72
C MET A 149 23.00 -20.83 -4.31
N SER A 150 23.54 -22.05 -4.23
CA SER A 150 22.84 -23.28 -4.65
C SER A 150 21.62 -23.53 -3.77
N ARG A 151 21.77 -23.43 -2.45
CA ARG A 151 20.68 -23.64 -1.48
C ARG A 151 19.61 -22.55 -1.57
N ALA A 152 20.01 -21.30 -1.80
CA ALA A 152 19.06 -20.21 -2.01
C ALA A 152 18.24 -20.39 -3.30
N ARG A 153 18.87 -20.83 -4.40
CA ARG A 153 18.17 -21.17 -5.65
C ARG A 153 17.22 -22.36 -5.47
N GLU A 154 17.63 -23.40 -4.75
CA GLU A 154 16.79 -24.55 -4.46
C GLU A 154 15.56 -24.18 -3.63
N ALA A 155 15.72 -23.35 -2.60
CA ALA A 155 14.62 -22.85 -1.79
C ALA A 155 13.62 -22.00 -2.61
N VAL A 156 14.12 -21.15 -3.51
CA VAL A 156 13.27 -20.36 -4.43
C VAL A 156 12.52 -21.26 -5.42
N ASN A 157 13.18 -22.29 -5.97
CA ASN A 157 12.55 -23.22 -6.92
C ASN A 157 11.54 -24.16 -6.23
N GLN A 158 11.78 -24.55 -4.97
CA GLN A 158 10.83 -25.34 -4.18
C GLN A 158 9.61 -24.52 -3.75
N ALA A 159 9.79 -23.23 -3.47
CA ALA A 159 8.69 -22.30 -3.20
C ALA A 159 7.84 -21.99 -4.45
N ALA A 160 8.37 -22.20 -5.66
CA ALA A 160 7.67 -21.92 -6.91
C ALA A 160 6.72 -23.03 -7.38
N GLY A 161 6.77 -24.24 -6.80
CA GLY A 161 5.90 -25.37 -7.15
C GLY A 161 6.07 -25.94 -8.59
N PRO A 162 5.73 -27.21 -8.85
CA PRO A 162 5.82 -27.77 -10.21
C PRO A 162 4.56 -27.39 -11.00
N GLY A 163 4.61 -26.31 -11.79
CA GLY A 163 3.43 -25.92 -12.56
C GLY A 163 3.58 -24.70 -13.46
N ALA A 164 4.46 -24.75 -14.45
CA ALA A 164 4.33 -23.97 -15.70
C ALA A 164 5.19 -24.58 -16.82
N GLY A 165 4.98 -25.87 -17.09
CA GLY A 165 5.46 -26.49 -18.32
C GLY A 165 4.53 -26.15 -19.48
N GLY A 166 5.06 -25.42 -20.47
CA GLY A 166 4.67 -25.57 -21.88
C GLY A 166 3.47 -24.76 -22.38
N ALA A 167 3.76 -23.66 -23.09
CA ALA A 167 3.30 -23.44 -24.47
C ALA A 167 4.03 -22.21 -25.04
N LYS A 168 4.93 -22.45 -26.00
CA LYS A 168 5.51 -21.39 -26.83
C LYS A 168 4.53 -21.14 -27.98
N PRO A 169 4.09 -19.90 -28.25
CA PRO A 169 3.32 -19.65 -29.47
C PRO A 169 4.25 -19.74 -30.68
N ASP A 170 3.85 -20.57 -31.64
CA ASP A 170 4.48 -20.68 -32.95
C ASP A 170 4.52 -19.32 -33.65
N ARG A 171 5.70 -18.95 -34.15
CA ARG A 171 5.84 -17.81 -35.07
C ARG A 171 5.43 -18.30 -36.47
N PRO A 172 4.57 -17.57 -37.20
CA PRO A 172 4.38 -17.85 -38.61
C PRO A 172 5.64 -17.46 -39.38
N ASP A 173 6.11 -18.38 -40.21
CA ASP A 173 7.18 -18.17 -41.19
C ASP A 173 6.81 -17.05 -42.15
N SER A 174 7.75 -16.13 -42.33
CA SER A 174 7.75 -15.13 -43.39
C SER A 174 8.07 -15.81 -44.72
N GLY A 175 7.03 -16.03 -45.52
CA GLY A 175 7.11 -16.15 -46.99
C GLY A 175 6.70 -14.85 -47.66
#